data_AF-A0A7W7GAC6-F1
#
_entry.id   AF-A0A7W7GAC6-F1
#
_cell.length_a   1.000
_cell.length_b   1.000
_cell.length_c   1.000
_cell.angle_alpha   90.00
_cell.angle_beta   90.00
_cell.angle_gamma   90.00
#
_symmetry.space_group_name_H-M   'P 1'
#
loop_
_entity.id
_entity.type
_entity.pdbx_description
1 polymer ?
#
loop_
_entity_poly.entity_id
_entity_poly.type
_entity_poly.pdbx_seq_one_letter_code
_entity_poly.pdbx_strand_id
1 'polypeptide(L)'
;MRIDRHGRIAPPLRREGRTIGDPAGRMTAEAVADVVARIAAAAGLEGRWSGHSLRRGFATAARRDGKTLERIGRHGGWADGSRALLGYLEEGDRWTDNPVTGL
;
A
#
# COMPACT_ATOMS: atom_id res chain seq x y z
N MET A 1 2.01 1.11 -24.84
CA MET A 1 2.96 0.03 -25.19
C MET A 1 4.33 0.66 -25.34
N ARG A 2 5.38 0.12 -24.71
CA ARG A 2 6.72 0.71 -24.74
C ARG A 2 7.46 0.15 -25.95
N ILE A 3 8.01 1.04 -26.77
CA ILE A 3 8.79 0.69 -27.95
C ILE A 3 10.26 0.96 -27.62
N ASP A 4 11.15 0.01 -27.93
CA ASP A 4 12.58 0.20 -27.74
C ASP A 4 13.16 1.19 -28.76
N ARG A 5 14.44 1.56 -28.60
CA ARG A 5 15.12 2.50 -29.52
C ARG A 5 15.24 2.00 -30.97
N HIS A 6 14.86 0.75 -31.24
CA HIS A 6 14.91 0.10 -32.55
C HIS A 6 13.50 -0.14 -33.14
N GLY A 7 12.45 0.44 -32.54
CA GLY A 7 11.09 0.32 -33.06
C GLY A 7 10.37 -0.98 -32.68
N ARG A 8 10.95 -1.80 -31.80
CA ARG A 8 10.36 -3.10 -31.39
C ARG A 8 9.55 -2.96 -30.11
N ILE A 9 8.52 -3.79 -29.97
CA ILE A 9 7.78 -3.92 -28.70
C ILE A 9 8.78 -4.33 -27.61
N ALA A 10 8.89 -3.54 -26.55
CA ALA A 10 9.79 -3.85 -25.46
C ALA A 10 9.35 -5.15 -24.77
N PRO A 11 10.29 -6.09 -24.50
CA PRO A 11 9.95 -7.29 -23.77
C PRO A 11 9.53 -6.97 -22.32
N PRO A 12 8.78 -7.87 -21.65
CA PRO A 12 8.51 -7.74 -20.22
C PRO A 12 9.80 -7.59 -19.43
N LEU A 13 9.79 -6.72 -18.42
CA LEU A 13 10.94 -6.54 -17.54
C LEU A 13 11.10 -7.79 -16.66
N ARG A 14 12.32 -8.29 -16.50
CA ARG A 14 12.63 -9.44 -15.65
C ARG A 14 13.73 -9.14 -14.65
N ARG A 15 13.65 -9.74 -13.47
CA ARG A 15 14.69 -9.77 -12.44
C ARG A 15 14.76 -11.17 -11.86
N GLU A 16 15.95 -11.76 -11.82
CA GLU A 16 16.17 -13.14 -11.31
C GLU A 16 15.22 -14.17 -11.96
N GLY A 17 15.01 -14.04 -13.28
CA GLY A 17 14.11 -14.92 -14.04
C GLY A 17 12.60 -14.60 -13.91
N ARG A 18 12.18 -13.80 -12.91
CA ARG A 18 10.78 -13.42 -12.69
C ARG A 18 10.41 -12.16 -13.46
N THR A 19 9.19 -12.14 -14.02
CA THR A 19 8.65 -10.94 -14.68
C THR A 19 8.24 -9.91 -13.62
N ILE A 20 8.76 -8.69 -13.74
CA ILE A 20 8.53 -7.56 -12.83
C ILE A 20 7.81 -6.38 -13.51
N GLY A 21 7.56 -6.47 -14.81
CA GLY A 21 6.76 -5.47 -15.51
C GLY A 21 6.31 -5.91 -16.90
N ASP A 22 5.21 -5.30 -17.37
CA ASP A 22 4.63 -5.58 -18.67
C ASP A 22 5.32 -4.78 -19.80
N PRO A 23 5.12 -5.15 -21.08
CA PRO A 23 5.60 -4.39 -22.23
C PRO A 23 5.10 -2.95 -22.33
N ALA A 24 4.06 -2.56 -21.58
CA ALA A 24 3.60 -1.18 -21.51
C ALA A 24 4.36 -0.35 -20.46
N GLY A 25 5.25 -0.96 -19.69
CA GLY A 25 6.05 -0.31 -18.66
C GLY A 25 5.39 -0.32 -17.27
N ARG A 26 4.28 -1.05 -17.08
CA ARG A 26 3.65 -1.20 -15.76
C ARG A 26 4.40 -2.24 -14.94
N MET A 27 4.61 -1.98 -13.65
CA MET A 27 5.18 -2.96 -12.74
C MET A 27 4.13 -4.00 -12.34
N THR A 28 4.57 -5.22 -12.04
CA THR A 28 3.71 -6.23 -11.39
C THR A 28 3.52 -5.88 -9.92
N ALA A 29 2.48 -6.42 -9.29
CA ALA A 29 2.24 -6.21 -7.86
C ALA A 29 3.38 -6.76 -7.00
N GLU A 30 3.96 -7.89 -7.41
CA GLU A 30 5.12 -8.53 -6.79
C GLU A 30 6.36 -7.64 -6.89
N ALA A 31 6.59 -7.01 -8.04
CA ALA A 31 7.70 -6.08 -8.22
C ALA A 31 7.58 -4.86 -7.31
N VAL A 32 6.36 -4.34 -7.13
CA VAL A 32 6.09 -3.26 -6.18
C VAL A 32 6.33 -3.74 -4.75
N ALA A 33 5.87 -4.94 -4.39
CA ALA A 33 6.10 -5.51 -3.07
C ALA A 33 7.59 -5.69 -2.76
N ASP A 34 8.39 -6.18 -3.71
CA ASP A 34 9.85 -6.29 -3.56
C ASP A 34 10.50 -4.93 -3.29
N VAL A 35 10.08 -3.88 -4.01
CA VAL A 35 10.60 -2.52 -3.80
C VAL A 35 10.26 -2.03 -2.39
N VAL A 36 9.01 -2.22 -1.95
CA VAL A 36 8.57 -1.83 -0.61
C VAL A 36 9.34 -2.59 0.46
N ALA A 37 9.50 -3.91 0.33
CA ALA A 37 10.25 -4.74 1.27
C ALA A 37 11.72 -4.29 1.38
N ARG A 38 12.36 -3.97 0.24
CA ARG A 38 13.74 -3.50 0.21
C ARG A 38 13.90 -2.13 0.88
N ILE A 39 12.96 -1.22 0.68
CA ILE A 39 12.96 0.10 1.33
C ILE A 39 12.74 -0.05 2.84
N ALA A 40 11.80 -0.92 3.25
CA ALA A 40 11.55 -1.18 4.67
C ALA A 40 12.77 -1.76 5.38
N ALA A 41 13.45 -2.73 4.75
CA ALA A 41 14.71 -3.28 5.25
C ALA A 41 15.81 -2.21 5.36
N ALA A 42 15.95 -1.34 4.36
CA ALA A 42 16.89 -0.23 4.40
C ALA A 42 16.58 0.81 5.50
N ALA A 43 15.31 0.94 5.88
CA ALA A 43 14.85 1.77 6.98
C ALA A 43 14.96 1.08 8.35
N GLY A 44 15.47 -0.16 8.43
CA GLY A 44 15.58 -0.93 9.66
C GLY A 44 14.24 -1.45 10.20
N LEU A 45 13.21 -1.52 9.35
CA LEU A 45 11.91 -2.03 9.75
C LEU A 45 11.86 -3.56 9.63
N GLU A 46 11.45 -4.22 10.72
CA GLU A 46 11.25 -5.66 10.75
C GLU A 46 9.85 -6.06 10.25
N GLY A 47 9.69 -7.30 9.79
CA GLY A 47 8.41 -7.85 9.36
C GLY A 47 8.22 -7.94 7.84
N ARG A 48 6.99 -8.31 7.43
CA ARG A 48 6.62 -8.48 6.01
C ARG A 48 5.96 -7.21 5.47
N TRP A 49 6.68 -6.50 4.62
CA TRP A 49 6.24 -5.25 4.02
C TRP A 49 5.81 -5.44 2.56
N SER A 50 4.67 -4.84 2.20
CA SER A 50 4.15 -4.83 0.83
C SER A 50 3.37 -3.55 0.56
N GLY A 51 2.90 -3.36 -0.67
CA GLY A 51 1.98 -2.25 -0.99
C GLY A 51 0.71 -2.23 -0.13
N HIS A 52 0.24 -3.40 0.33
CA HIS A 52 -0.91 -3.47 1.24
C HIS A 52 -0.60 -2.89 2.62
N SER A 53 0.63 -3.06 3.12
CA SER A 53 1.09 -2.45 4.37
C SER A 53 1.03 -0.93 4.29
N LEU A 54 1.44 -0.35 3.16
CA LEU A 54 1.35 1.11 2.93
C LEU A 54 -0.11 1.58 2.89
N ARG A 55 -1.00 0.82 2.23
CA ARG A 55 -2.44 1.15 2.17
C ARG A 55 -3.09 1.13 3.55
N ARG A 56 -2.76 0.15 4.40
CA ARG A 56 -3.20 0.13 5.82
C ARG A 56 -2.63 1.32 6.58
N GLY A 57 -1.33 1.56 6.47
CA GLY A 57 -0.64 2.66 7.16
C GLY A 57 -1.25 4.02 6.83
N PHE A 58 -1.63 4.25 5.57
CA PHE A 58 -2.38 5.44 5.15
C PHE A 58 -3.69 5.60 5.93
N ALA A 59 -4.53 4.55 6.00
CA ALA A 59 -5.81 4.63 6.71
C ALA A 59 -5.63 4.96 8.19
N THR A 60 -4.70 4.26 8.85
CA THR A 60 -4.36 4.50 10.26
C THR A 60 -3.82 5.91 10.50
N ALA A 61 -2.90 6.39 9.66
CA ALA A 61 -2.33 7.73 9.79
C ALA A 61 -3.36 8.83 9.56
N ALA A 62 -4.20 8.69 8.53
CA ALA A 62 -5.25 9.67 8.23
C ALA A 62 -6.30 9.76 9.35
N ARG A 63 -6.64 8.63 9.97
CA ARG A 63 -7.53 8.59 11.14
C ARG A 63 -6.93 9.28 12.35
N ARG A 64 -5.64 9.04 12.63
CA ARG A 64 -4.89 9.73 13.70
C ARG A 64 -4.83 11.25 13.48
N ASP A 65 -4.81 11.69 12.22
CA ASP A 65 -4.90 13.11 11.83
C ASP A 65 -6.35 13.65 11.78
N GLY A 66 -7.30 12.93 12.41
CA GLY A 66 -8.68 13.35 12.59
C GLY A 66 -9.53 13.36 11.30
N LYS A 67 -9.08 12.72 10.21
CA LYS A 67 -9.88 12.65 8.98
C LYS A 67 -11.08 11.72 9.15
N THR A 68 -12.21 12.09 8.55
CA THR A 68 -13.44 11.30 8.63
C THR A 68 -13.32 10.00 7.83
N LEU A 69 -14.04 8.97 8.26
CA LEU A 69 -14.03 7.64 7.64
C LEU A 69 -14.38 7.70 6.15
N GLU A 70 -15.36 8.52 5.77
CA GLU A 70 -15.82 8.68 4.40
C GLU A 70 -14.73 9.30 3.52
N ARG A 71 -13.98 10.28 4.03
CA ARG A 71 -12.87 10.90 3.29
C ARG A 71 -11.73 9.92 3.08
N ILE A 72 -11.37 9.16 4.11
CA ILE A 72 -10.34 8.11 4.04
C ILE A 72 -10.78 7.01 3.05
N GLY A 73 -12.03 6.56 3.17
CA GLY A 73 -12.67 5.57 2.32
C GLY A 73 -12.62 5.96 0.85
N ARG A 74 -13.10 7.18 0.53
CA ARG A 74 -13.08 7.69 -0.85
C ARG A 74 -11.67 7.85 -1.40
N HIS A 75 -10.71 8.34 -0.61
CA HIS A 75 -9.34 8.52 -1.09
C HIS A 75 -8.65 7.18 -1.37
N GLY A 76 -8.77 6.21 -0.47
CA GLY A 76 -8.13 4.91 -0.63
C GLY A 76 -8.98 3.87 -1.35
N GLY A 77 -10.13 4.26 -1.92
CA GLY A 77 -10.98 3.39 -2.75
C GLY A 77 -11.61 2.22 -1.99
N TRP A 78 -12.03 2.44 -0.74
CA TRP A 78 -12.88 1.50 0.00
C TRP A 78 -14.36 1.83 -0.22
N ALA A 79 -15.19 0.79 -0.28
CA ALA A 79 -16.63 0.96 -0.26
C ALA A 79 -17.11 1.53 1.08
N ASP A 80 -18.25 2.21 1.07
CA ASP A 80 -18.89 2.70 2.29
C ASP A 80 -19.19 1.51 3.22
N GLY A 81 -18.83 1.66 4.50
CA GLY A 81 -18.95 0.59 5.49
C GLY A 81 -17.96 -0.58 5.31
N SER A 82 -16.86 -0.41 4.55
CA SER A 82 -15.87 -1.47 4.35
C SER A 82 -15.32 -2.01 5.66
N ARG A 83 -15.57 -3.30 5.93
CA ARG A 83 -15.02 -4.02 7.10
C ARG A 83 -13.49 -3.98 7.15
N ALA A 84 -12.81 -3.97 6.00
CA ALA A 84 -11.36 -3.89 5.94
C ALA A 84 -10.86 -2.53 6.43
N LEU A 85 -11.52 -1.44 6.00
CA LEU A 85 -11.18 -0.10 6.48
C LEU A 85 -11.42 0.03 7.98
N LEU A 86 -12.60 -0.40 8.46
CA LEU A 86 -12.94 -0.38 9.89
C LEU A 86 -11.91 -1.14 10.73
N GLY A 87 -11.50 -2.34 10.30
CA GLY A 87 -10.50 -3.12 11.01
C GLY A 87 -9.14 -2.44 11.14
N TYR A 88 -8.70 -1.66 10.14
CA TYR A 88 -7.44 -0.89 10.24
C TYR A 88 -7.52 0.26 11.23
N LEU A 89 -8.71 0.84 11.40
CA LEU A 89 -8.93 1.94 12.33
C LEU A 89 -9.02 1.42 13.77
N GLU A 90 -9.71 0.29 14.00
CA GLU A 90 -9.75 -0.37 15.30
C GLU A 90 -8.34 -0.74 15.81
N GLU A 91 -7.47 -1.23 14.92
CA GLU A 91 -6.06 -1.50 15.26
C GLU A 91 -5.27 -0.23 15.58
N GLY A 92 -5.59 0.89 14.91
CA GLY A 92 -4.94 2.19 15.07
C GLY A 92 -5.37 2.97 16.32
N ASP A 93 -6.66 2.89 16.65
CA ASP A 93 -7.35 3.61 17.73
C ASP A 93 -7.28 2.86 19.08
N ARG A 94 -6.99 1.55 19.10
CA ARG A 94 -6.85 0.73 20.33
C ARG A 94 -5.86 1.30 21.36
N TRP A 95 -4.97 2.20 20.95
CA TRP A 95 -3.99 2.85 21.85
C TRP A 95 -4.36 4.27 22.29
N THR A 96 -5.30 4.94 21.62
CA THR A 96 -5.61 6.37 21.85
C THR A 96 -7.08 6.64 22.15
N ASP A 97 -7.98 5.71 21.85
CA ASP A 97 -9.43 5.89 21.95
C ASP A 97 -10.03 4.90 22.96
N ASN A 98 -9.56 4.99 24.21
CA ASN A 98 -10.22 4.29 25.31
C ASN A 98 -11.44 5.12 25.75
N PRO A 99 -12.68 4.61 25.57
CA PRO A 99 -13.90 5.35 25.84
C PRO A 99 -14.13 5.66 27.33
N VAL A 100 -13.34 5.09 28.24
CA VAL A 100 -13.36 5.46 29.68
C VAL A 100 -12.29 6.49 30.07
N THR A 101 -11.48 6.96 29.13
CA THR A 101 -10.49 8.01 29.41
C THR A 101 -11.19 9.36 29.39
N GLY A 102 -11.52 9.91 30.57
CA GLY A 102 -12.19 11.21 30.72
C GLY A 102 -13.67 11.15 31.08
N LEU A 103 -14.20 9.98 31.46
CA LEU A 103 -15.40 9.85 32.30
C LEU A 103 -15.02 10.01 33.77
#